data_AF-A0A1Y0VSV2-F1
#
_entry.id   AF-A0A1Y0VSV2-F1
#
_cell.length_a   1.000
_cell.length_b   1.000
_cell.length_c   1.000
_cell.angle_alpha   90.00
_cell.angle_beta   90.00
_cell.angle_gamma   90.00
#
_symmetry.space_group_name_H-M   'P 1'
#
loop_
_entity.id
_entity.type
_entity.pdbx_description
1 polymer ?
#
loop_
_entity_poly.entity_id
_entity_poly.type
_entity_poly.pdbx_seq_one_letter_code
_entity_poly.pdbx_strand_id
1 'polypeptide(L)'
;MEKYRTEEDTLGPVQIPVDALWGAQTERSRHNFATGAKMPLEIIKALLQIKKAAAIANKKEQSMAAEKADLIVVAIDRLLALDDAELRKDFPLVVYQTGSGTQTNMNVNEVVAHMAAKINAEIEILPNDDVNHGQSSNDIFPTAMNITAAVAVVRLEEAVQHLIEQLDQKQKQYWNVVKIGRTHLQDATPLTFGQEISGWKSALEHDLEYLKELNSTLSELAMGVQRSERV
;
A
#
# COMPACT_ATOMS: atom_id res chain seq x y z
N MET A 1 9.80 31.22 12.21
CA MET A 1 9.21 31.47 10.88
C MET A 1 9.43 30.22 10.07
N GLU A 2 8.36 29.57 9.62
CA GLU A 2 8.48 28.47 8.67
C GLU A 2 9.12 29.02 7.38
N LYS A 3 10.19 28.38 6.93
CA LYS A 3 10.85 28.72 5.66
C LYS A 3 10.19 27.92 4.57
N TYR A 4 9.85 28.58 3.47
CA TYR A 4 9.24 27.97 2.30
C TYR A 4 10.17 28.06 1.10
N ARG A 5 10.10 27.05 0.22
CA ARG A 5 10.62 27.10 -1.14
C ARG A 5 9.46 27.24 -2.13
N THR A 6 9.71 27.83 -3.28
CA THR A 6 8.73 27.92 -4.36
C THR A 6 9.08 26.90 -5.42
N GLU A 7 8.12 26.06 -5.76
CA GLU A 7 8.16 25.18 -6.93
C GLU A 7 7.00 25.53 -7.86
N GLU A 8 7.10 25.13 -9.12
CA GLU A 8 6.11 25.40 -10.15
C GLU A 8 5.74 24.10 -10.87
N ASP A 9 4.44 23.88 -11.04
CA ASP A 9 3.89 22.89 -11.96
C ASP A 9 3.18 23.61 -13.12
N THR A 10 2.46 22.88 -13.97
CA THR A 10 1.74 23.46 -15.12
C THR A 10 0.62 24.43 -14.74
N LEU A 11 0.22 24.49 -13.47
CA LEU A 11 -0.80 25.39 -12.93
C LEU A 11 -0.18 26.60 -12.20
N GLY A 12 1.15 26.73 -12.20
CA GLY A 12 1.88 27.86 -11.63
C GLY A 12 2.52 27.58 -10.26
N PRO A 13 3.10 28.62 -9.62
CA PRO A 13 3.93 28.46 -8.43
C PRO A 13 3.15 28.11 -7.16
N VAL A 14 3.77 27.34 -6.27
CA VAL A 14 3.25 26.93 -4.96
C VAL A 14 4.34 27.06 -3.89
N GLN A 15 3.97 27.48 -2.68
CA GLN A 15 4.89 27.53 -1.53
C GLN A 15 4.87 26.22 -0.76
N ILE A 16 6.04 25.63 -0.55
CA ILE A 16 6.22 24.32 0.09
C ILE A 16 7.21 24.47 1.24
N PRO A 17 6.97 23.85 2.42
CA PRO A 17 7.95 23.88 3.51
C PRO A 17 9.34 23.43 3.04
N VAL A 18 10.40 24.12 3.46
CA VAL A 18 11.76 23.86 2.97
C VAL A 18 12.26 22.45 3.28
N ASP A 19 11.79 21.87 4.37
CA ASP A 19 12.23 20.55 4.84
C ASP A 19 11.45 19.39 4.19
N ALA A 20 10.32 19.70 3.54
CA ALA A 20 9.45 18.73 2.89
C ALA A 20 10.09 18.17 1.61
N LEU A 21 10.00 16.85 1.44
CA LEU A 21 10.45 16.17 0.22
C LEU A 21 9.39 16.14 -0.88
N TRP A 22 8.13 16.47 -0.61
CA TRP A 22 7.13 16.56 -1.68
C TRP A 22 7.26 17.85 -2.50
N GLY A 23 6.62 17.88 -3.67
CA GLY A 23 6.70 18.97 -4.62
C GLY A 23 5.36 19.66 -4.88
N ALA A 24 5.30 20.45 -5.95
CA ALA A 24 4.16 21.30 -6.29
C ALA A 24 2.82 20.54 -6.42
N GLN A 25 2.82 19.34 -7.03
CA GLN A 25 1.57 18.61 -7.25
C GLN A 25 0.99 18.05 -5.95
N THR A 26 1.86 17.55 -5.07
CA THR A 26 1.44 17.09 -3.74
C THR A 26 0.91 18.25 -2.91
N GLU A 27 1.60 19.40 -2.93
CA GLU A 27 1.16 20.55 -2.15
C GLU A 27 -0.18 21.10 -2.63
N ARG A 28 -0.42 21.09 -3.95
CA ARG A 28 -1.72 21.43 -4.52
C ARG A 28 -2.81 20.43 -4.11
N SER A 29 -2.49 19.14 -4.15
CA SER A 29 -3.42 18.08 -3.72
C SER A 29 -3.80 18.22 -2.24
N ARG A 30 -2.83 18.54 -1.38
CA ARG A 30 -3.03 18.77 0.06
C ARG A 30 -4.05 19.89 0.34
N HIS A 31 -4.07 20.91 -0.51
CA HIS A 31 -5.07 22.00 -0.43
C HIS A 31 -6.42 21.62 -1.06
N ASN A 32 -6.42 20.90 -2.17
CA ASN A 32 -7.64 20.50 -2.87
C ASN A 32 -8.44 19.41 -2.14
N PHE A 33 -7.74 18.53 -1.41
CA PHE A 33 -8.32 17.37 -0.74
C PHE A 33 -7.87 17.35 0.73
N ALA A 34 -8.70 17.92 1.60
CA ALA A 34 -8.38 18.10 3.03
C ALA A 34 -9.12 17.15 3.99
N THR A 35 -9.93 16.21 3.45
CA THR A 35 -10.87 15.40 4.24
C THR A 35 -10.48 13.93 4.25
N GLY A 36 -10.63 13.27 5.40
CA GLY A 36 -10.43 11.82 5.55
C GLY A 36 -9.11 11.43 6.19
N ALA A 37 -8.92 10.12 6.37
CA ALA A 37 -7.68 9.56 6.90
C ALA A 37 -6.52 9.76 5.92
N LYS A 38 -5.28 9.78 6.44
CA LYS A 38 -4.06 9.77 5.60
C LYS A 38 -3.96 8.46 4.82
N MET A 39 -3.32 8.51 3.65
CA MET A 39 -3.02 7.30 2.87
C MET A 39 -2.22 6.30 3.74
N PRO A 40 -2.63 5.01 3.85
CA PRO A 40 -1.90 4.02 4.65
C PRO A 40 -0.42 3.92 4.24
N LEU A 41 0.49 3.76 5.21
CA LEU A 41 1.93 3.68 4.90
C LEU A 41 2.27 2.41 4.12
N GLU A 42 1.48 1.35 4.26
CA GLU A 42 1.62 0.11 3.52
C GLU A 42 1.49 0.34 2.01
N ILE A 43 0.53 1.18 1.60
CA ILE A 43 0.37 1.59 0.19
C ILE A 43 1.57 2.42 -0.27
N ILE A 44 2.05 3.35 0.56
CA ILE A 44 3.25 4.17 0.25
C ILE A 44 4.49 3.29 0.08
N LYS A 45 4.71 2.34 1.00
CA LYS A 45 5.83 1.39 0.93
C LYS A 45 5.72 0.48 -0.28
N ALA A 46 4.51 0.01 -0.64
CA ALA A 46 4.28 -0.74 -1.86
C ALA A 46 4.62 0.08 -3.12
N LEU A 47 4.17 1.34 -3.18
CA LEU A 47 4.52 2.25 -4.28
C LEU A 47 6.02 2.46 -4.39
N LEU A 48 6.72 2.71 -3.28
CA LEU A 48 8.18 2.83 -3.25
C LEU A 48 8.86 1.56 -3.81
N GLN A 49 8.45 0.38 -3.38
CA GLN A 49 8.98 -0.89 -3.91
C GLN A 49 8.71 -1.06 -5.41
N ILE A 50 7.53 -0.66 -5.89
CA ILE A 50 7.20 -0.68 -7.32
C ILE A 50 8.10 0.27 -8.09
N LYS A 51 8.32 1.51 -7.61
CA LYS A 51 9.25 2.47 -8.24
C LYS A 51 10.67 1.93 -8.29
N LYS A 52 11.12 1.24 -7.24
CA LYS A 52 12.43 0.58 -7.19
C LYS A 52 12.53 -0.52 -8.25
N ALA A 53 11.53 -1.39 -8.33
CA ALA A 53 11.48 -2.45 -9.34
C ALA A 53 11.47 -1.88 -10.77
N ALA A 54 10.72 -0.81 -11.01
CA ALA A 54 10.68 -0.12 -12.30
C ALA A 54 12.03 0.49 -12.67
N ALA A 55 12.73 1.16 -11.75
CA ALA A 55 14.06 1.70 -12.00
C ALA A 55 15.08 0.59 -12.34
N ILE A 56 15.05 -0.53 -11.63
CA ILE A 56 15.91 -1.70 -11.90
C ILE A 56 15.60 -2.28 -13.30
N ALA A 57 14.33 -2.42 -13.65
CA ALA A 57 13.93 -2.91 -14.97
C ALA A 57 14.36 -1.95 -16.08
N ASN A 58 14.14 -0.64 -15.92
CA ASN A 58 14.55 0.38 -16.89
C ASN A 58 16.07 0.42 -17.09
N LYS A 59 16.85 0.23 -16.04
CA LYS A 59 18.32 0.06 -16.15
C LYS A 59 18.69 -1.18 -16.96
N LYS A 60 18.03 -2.31 -16.71
CA LYS A 60 18.30 -3.57 -17.39
C LYS A 60 17.97 -3.49 -18.89
N GLU A 61 16.86 -2.85 -19.23
CA GLU A 61 16.41 -2.62 -20.61
C GLU A 61 17.11 -1.42 -21.28
N GLN A 62 18.04 -0.76 -20.58
CA GLN A 62 18.78 0.42 -21.07
C GLN A 62 17.89 1.59 -21.50
N SER A 63 16.65 1.66 -21.00
CA SER A 63 15.72 2.78 -21.23
C SER A 63 16.01 3.99 -20.35
N MET A 64 16.89 3.84 -19.34
CA MET A 64 17.33 4.87 -18.42
C MET A 64 18.85 4.77 -18.18
N ALA A 65 19.51 5.91 -17.99
CA ALA A 65 20.91 5.95 -17.60
C ALA A 65 21.15 5.21 -16.28
N ALA A 66 22.18 4.35 -16.23
CA ALA A 66 22.44 3.50 -15.08
C ALA A 66 22.63 4.31 -13.77
N GLU A 67 23.30 5.46 -13.86
CA GLU A 67 23.53 6.35 -12.71
C GLU A 67 22.23 6.90 -12.11
N LYS A 68 21.24 7.26 -12.95
CA LYS A 68 19.93 7.72 -12.49
C LYS A 68 19.15 6.60 -11.82
N ALA A 69 19.12 5.43 -12.45
CA ALA A 69 18.42 4.27 -11.91
C ALA A 69 19.01 3.83 -10.57
N ASP A 70 20.33 3.77 -10.45
CA ASP A 70 21.02 3.42 -9.21
C ASP A 70 20.74 4.46 -8.11
N LEU A 71 20.74 5.75 -8.44
CA LEU A 71 20.43 6.80 -7.49
C LEU A 71 18.97 6.74 -7.00
N ILE A 72 18.02 6.46 -7.89
CA ILE A 72 16.61 6.23 -7.53
C ILE A 72 16.49 5.04 -6.56
N VAL A 73 17.17 3.93 -6.84
CA VAL A 73 17.18 2.75 -5.98
C VAL A 73 17.72 3.10 -4.58
N VAL A 74 18.85 3.81 -4.50
CA VAL A 74 19.44 4.23 -3.22
C VAL A 74 18.52 5.19 -2.46
N ALA A 75 17.88 6.13 -3.16
CA ALA A 75 16.92 7.06 -2.55
C ALA A 75 15.71 6.32 -1.96
N ILE A 76 15.17 5.34 -2.69
CA ILE A 76 14.06 4.51 -2.21
C ILE A 76 14.49 3.63 -1.03
N ASP A 77 15.67 3.02 -1.07
CA ASP A 77 16.18 2.22 0.04
C ASP A 77 16.36 3.05 1.31
N ARG A 78 16.81 4.30 1.17
CA ARG A 78 16.89 5.23 2.30
C ARG A 78 15.52 5.60 2.86
N LEU A 79 14.51 5.82 2.01
CA LEU A 79 13.13 6.08 2.45
C LEU A 79 12.52 4.86 3.15
N LEU A 80 12.72 3.66 2.62
CA LEU A 80 12.20 2.41 3.21
C LEU A 80 12.88 2.04 4.53
N ALA A 81 14.10 2.54 4.78
CA ALA A 81 14.81 2.35 6.05
C ALA A 81 14.37 3.32 7.16
N LEU A 82 13.57 4.35 6.84
CA LEU A 82 13.00 5.25 7.85
C LEU A 82 11.96 4.51 8.70
N ASP A 83 11.81 4.92 9.95
CA ASP A 83 10.64 4.51 10.74
C ASP A 83 9.36 5.16 10.20
N ASP A 84 8.22 4.63 10.62
CA ASP A 84 6.91 5.05 10.14
C ASP A 84 6.58 6.52 10.46
N ALA A 85 7.09 7.06 11.57
CA ALA A 85 6.84 8.44 11.97
C ALA A 85 7.65 9.42 11.13
N GLU A 86 8.91 9.11 10.85
CA GLU A 86 9.78 9.89 9.97
C GLU A 86 9.28 9.82 8.53
N LEU A 87 8.96 8.62 8.03
CA LEU A 87 8.44 8.43 6.67
C LEU A 87 7.14 9.22 6.46
N ARG A 88 6.21 9.17 7.42
CA ARG A 88 4.90 9.84 7.32
C ARG A 88 5.00 11.35 7.06
N LYS A 89 6.07 12.02 7.51
CA LYS A 89 6.21 13.48 7.36
C LYS A 89 6.11 13.92 5.90
N ASP A 90 6.61 13.11 4.98
CA ASP A 90 6.68 13.43 3.55
C ASP A 90 5.50 12.91 2.70
N PHE A 91 4.53 12.23 3.33
CA PHE A 91 3.33 11.71 2.67
C PHE A 91 2.04 12.26 3.30
N PRO A 92 1.73 13.55 3.05
CA PRO A 92 0.65 14.26 3.73
C PRO A 92 -0.73 14.01 3.12
N LEU A 93 -0.85 13.29 2.01
CA LEU A 93 -2.13 13.15 1.30
C LEU A 93 -3.12 12.24 2.02
N VAL A 94 -4.40 12.56 1.85
CA VAL A 94 -5.54 11.81 2.40
C VAL A 94 -6.05 10.77 1.41
N VAL A 95 -6.79 9.78 1.90
CA VAL A 95 -7.40 8.73 1.07
C VAL A 95 -8.39 9.32 0.06
N TYR A 96 -9.19 10.31 0.46
CA TYR A 96 -10.18 10.93 -0.41
C TYR A 96 -9.54 11.99 -1.33
N GLN A 97 -8.86 11.51 -2.36
CA GLN A 97 -8.26 12.30 -3.44
C GLN A 97 -8.89 11.90 -4.79
N THR A 98 -8.21 12.13 -5.93
CA THR A 98 -8.66 11.57 -7.21
C THR A 98 -8.80 10.04 -7.15
N GLY A 99 -9.80 9.49 -7.84
CA GLY A 99 -10.10 8.05 -7.82
C GLY A 99 -9.02 7.17 -8.47
N SER A 100 -8.16 7.73 -9.31
CA SER A 100 -7.04 7.03 -9.96
C SER A 100 -5.77 6.94 -9.11
N GLY A 101 -5.74 7.57 -7.92
CA GLY A 101 -4.54 7.60 -7.06
C GLY A 101 -3.38 8.44 -7.63
N THR A 102 -3.63 9.27 -8.65
CA THR A 102 -2.58 10.06 -9.33
C THR A 102 -1.80 10.95 -8.38
N GLN A 103 -2.45 11.61 -7.41
CA GLN A 103 -1.73 12.50 -6.50
C GLN A 103 -0.81 11.73 -5.54
N THR A 104 -1.20 10.54 -5.09
CA THR A 104 -0.32 9.68 -4.29
C THR A 104 0.86 9.14 -5.11
N ASN A 105 0.62 8.75 -6.37
CA ASN A 105 1.71 8.36 -7.27
C ASN A 105 2.72 9.51 -7.44
N MET A 106 2.22 10.73 -7.67
CA MET A 106 3.08 11.91 -7.80
C MET A 106 3.78 12.29 -6.50
N ASN A 107 3.12 12.13 -5.35
CA ASN A 107 3.76 12.33 -4.05
C ASN A 107 4.96 11.41 -3.87
N VAL A 108 4.85 10.13 -4.24
CA VAL A 108 5.99 9.21 -4.23
C VAL A 108 7.08 9.65 -5.22
N ASN A 109 6.71 10.04 -6.44
CA ASN A 109 7.67 10.49 -7.45
C ASN A 109 8.48 11.71 -6.98
N GLU A 110 7.79 12.73 -6.44
CA GLU A 110 8.41 13.96 -5.94
C GLU A 110 9.32 13.69 -4.74
N VAL A 111 8.86 12.87 -3.79
CA VAL A 111 9.65 12.51 -2.59
C VAL A 111 10.91 11.74 -2.96
N VAL A 112 10.83 10.79 -3.89
CA VAL A 112 11.99 10.03 -4.37
C VAL A 112 12.98 10.94 -5.10
N ALA A 113 12.49 11.82 -5.98
CA ALA A 113 13.34 12.77 -6.70
C ALA A 113 14.08 13.72 -5.75
N HIS A 114 13.40 14.30 -4.76
CA HIS A 114 14.04 15.17 -3.78
C HIS A 114 14.97 14.40 -2.82
N MET A 115 14.66 13.16 -2.47
CA MET A 115 15.58 12.31 -1.70
C MET A 115 16.86 12.02 -2.51
N ALA A 116 16.72 11.72 -3.81
CA ALA A 116 17.86 11.54 -4.71
C ALA A 116 18.74 12.80 -4.78
N ALA A 117 18.13 13.97 -4.93
CA ALA A 117 18.86 15.25 -4.94
C ALA A 117 19.59 15.53 -3.61
N LYS A 118 19.03 15.11 -2.45
CA LYS A 118 19.72 15.20 -1.15
C LYS A 118 20.94 14.25 -1.06
N ILE A 119 20.95 13.16 -1.82
CA ILE A 119 22.06 12.19 -1.86
C ILE A 119 23.13 12.64 -2.85
N ASN A 120 22.74 13.03 -4.06
CA ASN A 120 23.63 13.57 -5.08
C ASN A 120 22.89 14.61 -5.94
N ALA A 121 23.20 15.89 -5.71
CA ALA A 121 22.59 17.00 -6.44
C ALA A 121 23.16 17.21 -7.85
N GLU A 122 24.26 16.54 -8.22
CA GLU A 122 24.86 16.63 -9.57
C GLU A 122 24.08 15.83 -10.61
N ILE A 123 23.30 14.83 -10.16
CA ILE A 123 22.46 13.99 -11.02
C ILE A 123 21.01 14.43 -10.86
N GLU A 124 20.47 15.10 -11.88
CA GLU A 124 19.07 15.52 -11.89
C GLU A 124 18.13 14.32 -12.07
N ILE A 125 17.23 14.14 -11.10
CA ILE A 125 16.14 13.17 -11.14
C ILE A 125 14.81 13.91 -11.23
N LEU A 126 14.11 13.75 -12.35
CA LEU A 126 12.82 14.36 -12.61
C LEU A 126 11.69 13.41 -12.15
N PRO A 127 10.69 13.89 -11.37
CA PRO A 127 9.61 13.04 -10.87
C PRO A 127 8.85 12.28 -11.97
N ASN A 128 8.54 12.95 -13.09
CA ASN A 128 7.80 12.32 -14.19
C ASN A 128 8.71 11.55 -15.15
N ASP A 129 9.78 12.18 -15.63
CA ASP A 129 10.59 11.61 -16.72
C ASP A 129 11.50 10.47 -16.27
N ASP A 130 11.95 10.50 -15.00
CA ASP A 130 12.83 9.50 -14.42
C ASP A 130 12.10 8.57 -13.44
N VAL A 131 11.53 9.08 -12.33
CA VAL A 131 10.92 8.19 -11.31
C VAL A 131 9.67 7.49 -11.83
N ASN A 132 8.88 8.18 -12.65
CA ASN A 132 7.68 7.65 -13.27
C ASN A 132 7.92 7.12 -14.71
N HIS A 133 9.18 6.89 -15.10
CA HIS A 133 9.52 6.42 -16.44
C HIS A 133 8.84 5.08 -16.76
N GLY A 134 8.07 5.04 -17.86
CA GLY A 134 7.35 3.86 -18.31
C GLY A 134 6.15 3.44 -17.45
N GLN A 135 5.60 4.37 -16.66
CA GLN A 135 4.57 4.06 -15.65
C GLN A 135 3.39 5.05 -15.70
N SER A 136 2.20 4.58 -15.29
CA SER A 136 1.01 5.38 -15.07
C SER A 136 0.56 5.33 -13.60
N SER A 137 -0.28 6.26 -13.15
CA SER A 137 -1.05 5.98 -11.93
C SER A 137 -2.02 4.82 -12.13
N ASN A 138 -2.49 4.62 -13.37
CA ASN A 138 -3.55 3.66 -13.69
C ASN A 138 -3.09 2.19 -13.65
N ASP A 139 -1.79 1.93 -13.72
CA ASP A 139 -1.22 0.59 -13.57
C ASP A 139 -0.48 0.45 -12.22
N ILE A 140 0.25 1.47 -11.79
CA ILE A 140 1.03 1.42 -10.55
C ILE A 140 0.16 1.45 -9.30
N PHE A 141 -0.89 2.29 -9.26
CA PHE A 141 -1.72 2.41 -8.06
C PHE A 141 -2.55 1.14 -7.80
N PRO A 142 -3.25 0.54 -8.79
CA PRO A 142 -3.89 -0.76 -8.61
C PRO A 142 -2.90 -1.89 -8.28
N THR A 143 -1.69 -1.87 -8.85
CA THR A 143 -0.63 -2.83 -8.48
C THR A 143 -0.25 -2.70 -7.00
N ALA A 144 -0.10 -1.48 -6.49
CA ALA A 144 0.17 -1.24 -5.07
C ALA A 144 -0.97 -1.71 -4.17
N MET A 145 -2.22 -1.52 -4.60
CA MET A 145 -3.41 -2.02 -3.90
C MET A 145 -3.38 -3.55 -3.79
N ASN A 146 -3.13 -4.25 -4.90
CA ASN A 146 -3.09 -5.72 -4.94
C ASN A 146 -1.96 -6.28 -4.07
N ILE A 147 -0.75 -5.71 -4.15
CA ILE A 147 0.38 -6.10 -3.29
C ILE A 147 0.04 -5.90 -1.81
N THR A 148 -0.53 -4.75 -1.46
CA THR A 148 -0.90 -4.43 -0.08
C THR A 148 -1.98 -5.36 0.44
N ALA A 149 -3.00 -5.66 -0.39
CA ALA A 149 -4.06 -6.59 -0.06
C ALA A 149 -3.52 -8.01 0.15
N ALA A 150 -2.65 -8.51 -0.72
CA ALA A 150 -2.04 -9.83 -0.59
C ALA A 150 -1.27 -9.98 0.73
N VAL A 151 -0.48 -8.98 1.11
CA VAL A 151 0.24 -8.98 2.40
C VAL A 151 -0.73 -8.93 3.60
N ALA A 152 -1.81 -8.14 3.50
CA ALA A 152 -2.81 -8.05 4.56
C ALA A 152 -3.59 -9.36 4.74
N VAL A 153 -3.91 -10.05 3.65
CA VAL A 153 -4.61 -11.35 3.67
C VAL A 153 -3.76 -12.41 4.38
N VAL A 154 -2.45 -12.47 4.13
CA VAL A 154 -1.56 -13.42 4.84
C VAL A 154 -1.65 -13.25 6.35
N ARG A 155 -1.63 -12.01 6.85
CA ARG A 155 -1.78 -11.73 8.29
C ARG A 155 -3.15 -12.10 8.84
N LEU A 156 -4.20 -11.93 8.03
CA LEU A 156 -5.56 -12.33 8.38
C LEU A 156 -5.68 -13.86 8.46
N GLU A 157 -5.11 -14.59 7.51
CA GLU A 157 -5.09 -16.05 7.50
C GLU A 157 -4.43 -16.61 8.76
N GLU A 158 -3.29 -16.07 9.17
CA GLU A 158 -2.60 -16.45 10.41
C GLU A 158 -3.48 -16.22 11.65
N ALA A 159 -4.15 -15.06 11.72
CA ALA A 159 -5.03 -14.71 12.83
C ALA A 159 -6.27 -15.61 12.90
N VAL A 160 -6.88 -15.93 11.74
CA VAL A 160 -8.03 -16.83 11.63
C VAL A 160 -7.62 -18.25 12.00
N GLN A 161 -6.47 -18.72 11.52
CA GLN A 161 -5.92 -20.03 11.87
C GLN A 161 -5.70 -20.16 13.38
N HIS A 162 -5.12 -19.14 14.01
CA HIS A 162 -4.97 -19.11 15.47
C HIS A 162 -6.33 -19.18 16.19
N LEU A 163 -7.33 -18.45 15.72
CA LEU A 163 -8.67 -18.48 16.29
C LEU A 163 -9.32 -19.87 16.16
N ILE A 164 -9.19 -20.53 15.00
CA ILE A 164 -9.67 -21.91 14.78
C ILE A 164 -9.04 -22.87 15.79
N GLU A 165 -7.74 -22.76 16.05
CA GLU A 165 -7.03 -23.60 17.02
C GLU A 165 -7.54 -23.37 18.45
N GLN A 166 -7.80 -22.11 18.84
CA GLN A 166 -8.37 -21.80 20.14
C GLN A 166 -9.81 -22.35 20.28
N LEU A 167 -10.62 -22.23 19.23
CA LEU A 167 -11.97 -22.78 19.22
C LEU A 167 -11.97 -24.31 19.26
N ASP A 168 -11.01 -24.98 18.61
CA ASP A 168 -10.85 -26.42 18.68
C ASP A 168 -10.55 -26.92 20.11
N GLN A 169 -9.68 -26.21 20.83
CA GLN A 169 -9.42 -26.49 22.25
C GLN A 169 -10.68 -26.33 23.10
N LYS A 170 -11.45 -25.24 22.88
CA LYS A 170 -12.70 -24.99 23.61
C LYS A 170 -13.81 -25.98 23.24
N GLN A 171 -13.92 -26.36 21.97
CA GLN A 171 -14.84 -27.39 21.50
C GLN A 171 -14.61 -28.70 22.26
N LYS A 172 -13.35 -29.16 22.34
CA LYS A 172 -12.96 -30.38 23.06
C LYS A 172 -13.24 -30.25 24.56
N GLN A 173 -12.88 -29.11 25.16
CA GLN A 173 -13.12 -28.82 26.57
C GLN A 173 -14.61 -28.94 26.95
N TYR A 174 -15.50 -28.44 26.08
CA TYR A 174 -16.93 -28.33 26.37
C TYR A 174 -17.80 -29.39 25.67
N TRP A 175 -17.18 -30.43 25.10
CA TRP A 175 -17.89 -31.45 24.33
C TRP A 175 -19.02 -32.14 25.10
N ASN A 176 -18.85 -32.32 26.40
CA ASN A 176 -19.82 -33.01 27.27
C ASN A 176 -20.71 -32.04 28.09
N VAL A 177 -20.63 -30.73 27.85
CA VAL A 177 -21.43 -29.74 28.59
C VAL A 177 -22.78 -29.54 27.89
N VAL A 178 -23.82 -30.23 28.37
CA VAL A 178 -25.18 -30.14 27.82
C VAL A 178 -25.81 -28.78 28.11
N LYS A 179 -26.47 -28.19 27.10
CA LYS A 179 -27.25 -26.95 27.18
C LYS A 179 -28.55 -27.06 26.39
N ILE A 180 -29.47 -26.12 26.62
CA ILE A 180 -30.68 -25.97 25.81
C ILE A 180 -30.32 -25.31 24.46
N GLY A 181 -30.79 -25.90 23.37
CA GLY A 181 -30.72 -25.27 22.05
C GLY A 181 -31.79 -24.19 21.92
N ARG A 182 -31.56 -23.20 21.05
CA ARG A 182 -32.57 -22.19 20.72
C ARG A 182 -32.70 -21.98 19.22
N THR A 183 -33.94 -22.02 18.74
CA THR A 183 -34.32 -21.62 17.39
C THR A 183 -35.36 -20.51 17.51
N HIS A 184 -35.22 -19.43 16.73
CA HIS A 184 -36.05 -18.22 16.89
C HIS A 184 -36.06 -17.64 18.32
N LEU A 185 -34.94 -17.79 19.05
CA LEU A 185 -34.81 -17.44 20.47
C LEU A 185 -35.72 -18.22 21.45
N GLN A 186 -36.44 -19.25 20.97
CA GLN A 186 -37.27 -20.14 21.78
C GLN A 186 -36.51 -21.42 22.11
N ASP A 187 -36.84 -22.04 23.25
CA ASP A 187 -36.21 -23.28 23.68
C ASP A 187 -36.52 -24.44 22.70
N ALA A 188 -35.49 -25.21 22.36
CA ALA A 188 -35.55 -26.32 21.41
C ALA A 188 -34.97 -27.61 22.03
N THR A 189 -34.49 -28.55 21.21
CA THR A 189 -33.87 -29.77 21.73
C THR A 189 -32.46 -29.50 22.30
N PRO A 190 -32.01 -30.27 23.30
CA PRO A 190 -30.66 -30.13 23.85
C PRO A 190 -29.54 -30.40 22.82
N LEU A 191 -28.41 -29.75 23.03
CA LEU A 191 -27.12 -30.00 22.39
C LEU A 191 -26.00 -29.76 23.41
N THR A 192 -24.74 -29.99 23.06
CA THR A 192 -23.62 -29.61 23.92
C THR A 192 -23.02 -28.26 23.50
N PHE A 193 -22.39 -27.56 24.45
CA PHE A 193 -21.70 -26.31 24.15
C PHE A 193 -20.52 -26.53 23.19
N GLY A 194 -19.86 -27.69 23.26
CA GLY A 194 -18.87 -28.09 22.26
C GLY A 194 -19.45 -28.22 20.84
N GLN A 195 -20.67 -28.76 20.68
CA GLN A 195 -21.34 -28.80 19.37
C GLN A 195 -21.61 -27.40 18.82
N GLU A 196 -22.01 -26.44 19.66
CA GLU A 196 -22.22 -25.05 19.24
C GLU A 196 -20.91 -24.40 18.77
N ILE A 197 -19.83 -24.56 19.52
CA ILE A 197 -18.50 -24.07 19.14
C ILE A 197 -18.03 -24.69 17.82
N SER A 198 -18.34 -25.98 17.59
CA SER A 198 -17.98 -26.66 16.33
C SER A 198 -18.60 -25.98 15.10
N GLY A 199 -19.79 -25.39 15.25
CA GLY A 199 -20.41 -24.59 14.19
C GLY A 199 -19.64 -23.31 13.89
N TRP A 200 -19.19 -22.58 14.92
CA TRP A 200 -18.37 -21.36 14.75
C TRP A 200 -17.02 -21.67 14.12
N LYS A 201 -16.37 -22.75 14.59
CA LYS A 201 -15.11 -23.24 14.05
C LYS A 201 -15.24 -23.58 12.55
N SER A 202 -16.26 -24.37 12.20
CA SER A 202 -16.50 -24.78 10.80
C SER A 202 -16.75 -23.58 9.87
N ALA A 203 -17.47 -22.55 10.33
CA ALA A 203 -17.65 -21.33 9.53
C ALA A 203 -16.31 -20.65 9.20
N LEU A 204 -15.42 -20.52 10.19
CA LEU A 204 -14.10 -19.93 9.98
C LEU A 204 -13.18 -20.81 9.12
N GLU A 205 -13.27 -22.13 9.24
CA GLU A 205 -12.52 -23.06 8.38
C GLU A 205 -12.90 -22.88 6.91
N HIS A 206 -14.19 -22.75 6.59
CA HIS A 206 -14.65 -22.49 5.23
C HIS A 206 -14.22 -21.10 4.73
N ASP A 207 -14.33 -20.06 5.55
CA ASP A 207 -13.89 -18.71 5.18
C ASP A 207 -12.37 -18.69 4.89
N LEU A 208 -11.57 -19.39 5.69
CA LEU A 208 -10.12 -19.52 5.50
C LEU A 208 -9.78 -20.28 4.23
N GLU A 209 -10.53 -21.34 3.90
CA GLU A 209 -10.37 -22.07 2.64
C GLU A 209 -10.67 -21.17 1.44
N TYR A 210 -11.77 -20.40 1.51
CA TYR A 210 -12.16 -19.48 0.45
C TYR A 210 -11.13 -18.38 0.20
N LEU A 211 -10.54 -17.81 1.27
CA LEU A 211 -9.45 -16.84 1.14
C LEU A 211 -8.25 -17.42 0.37
N LYS A 212 -7.87 -18.67 0.68
CA LYS A 212 -6.74 -19.36 0.03
C LYS A 212 -7.02 -19.63 -1.45
N GLU A 213 -8.24 -20.04 -1.79
CA GLU A 213 -8.65 -20.26 -3.19
C GLU A 213 -8.56 -18.99 -4.02
N LEU A 214 -9.00 -17.85 -3.45
CA LEU A 214 -9.01 -16.56 -4.13
C LEU A 214 -7.64 -15.87 -4.19
N ASN A 215 -6.66 -16.32 -3.42
CA ASN A 215 -5.36 -15.64 -3.28
C ASN A 215 -4.64 -15.40 -4.63
N SER A 216 -4.80 -16.31 -5.59
CA SER A 216 -4.20 -16.17 -6.92
C SER A 216 -4.70 -14.93 -7.67
N THR A 217 -5.95 -14.51 -7.45
CA THR A 217 -6.55 -13.34 -8.11
C THR A 217 -5.89 -12.02 -7.70
N LEU A 218 -5.34 -11.94 -6.49
CA LEU A 218 -4.59 -10.77 -6.02
C LEU A 218 -3.17 -10.69 -6.60
N SER A 219 -2.66 -11.80 -7.16
CA SER A 219 -1.34 -11.85 -7.77
C SER A 219 -1.32 -11.35 -9.22
N GLU A 220 -2.48 -11.08 -9.81
CA GLU A 220 -2.59 -10.42 -11.11
C GLU A 220 -2.32 -8.92 -10.94
N LEU A 221 -1.17 -8.46 -11.44
CA LEU A 221 -0.72 -7.07 -11.31
C LEU A 221 -0.92 -6.30 -12.60
N ALA A 222 -1.40 -5.05 -12.49
CA ALA A 222 -1.69 -4.19 -13.64
C ALA A 222 -0.43 -3.55 -14.27
N MET A 223 0.71 -3.55 -13.57
CA MET A 223 1.95 -2.88 -13.99
C MET A 223 2.41 -3.27 -15.40
N GLY A 224 2.81 -2.28 -16.20
CA GLY A 224 3.41 -2.50 -17.53
C GLY A 224 2.43 -2.36 -18.71
N VAL A 225 1.20 -1.88 -18.46
CA VAL A 225 0.21 -1.62 -19.52
C VAL A 225 0.58 -0.41 -20.38
N GLN A 226 1.35 0.54 -19.85
CA GLN A 226 1.78 1.71 -20.62
C GLN A 226 3.02 1.39 -21.46
N ARG A 227 2.85 1.35 -22.79
CA ARG A 227 4.00 1.38 -23.71
C ARG A 227 4.60 2.79 -23.72
N SER A 228 5.92 2.88 -23.60
CA SER A 228 6.65 4.10 -23.96
C SER A 228 6.43 4.36 -25.45
N GLU A 229 5.52 5.28 -25.78
CA GLU A 229 5.40 5.84 -27.12
C GLU A 229 6.59 6.78 -27.38
N ARG A 230 7.77 6.19 -27.55
CA ARG A 230 8.90 6.79 -28.27
C ARG A 230 9.58 5.69 -29.07
N VAL A 231 9.15 5.55 -30.32
CA VAL A 231 9.99 5.10 -31.43
C VAL A 231 10.19 6.30 -32.33
#